data_AF-A0AAE4A048-F1
#
_entry.id   AF-A0AAE4A048-F1
#
_cell.length_a   1.000
_cell.length_b   1.000
_cell.length_c   1.000
_cell.angle_alpha   90.00
_cell.angle_beta   90.00
_cell.angle_gamma   90.00
#
_symmetry.space_group_name_H-M   'P 1'
#
loop_
_entity.id
_entity.type
_entity.pdbx_description
1 polymer ?
#
loop_
_entity_poly.entity_id
_entity_poly.type
_entity_poly.pdbx_seq_one_letter_code
_entity_poly.pdbx_strand_id
1 'polypeptide(L)'
;MNKIRKGTTGALAVGGLLALAGLVPPGAHAIVDGERVTSAQAPWVVSFVSETGERRFHTCSGTAVGPRRVVTARHCVEHSGTWRDLVISGSDRPESAPGKGIALAHVWVPVLIDELRGDMSDSDLAVVETARDLGVPALPLAAAGFAAAPAEPVHAYGFGASDRSAARDEPALLRRAAMRMHTPAECGESDFGNNLTAICAERLVGPGGGNVSFGDSGGGLVREGAGGPELLGVNSVITGGMHSDDLAGFASVPALRGFLDAPERGYELPRPLSAARLRGAARVGGTARCEVRWSLAVKRRKTVWRLTRRGARERRIEGRALTLKLPASARGWRLSCAVSGGLSELYGSTSEWSREIEVKR
;
A
#
# COMPACT_ATOMS: atom_id res chain seq x y z
N MET A 1 34.68 -41.63 -70.34
CA MET A 1 36.15 -41.61 -70.26
C MET A 1 36.57 -41.21 -68.85
N ASN A 2 37.56 -41.93 -68.33
CA ASN A 2 38.39 -41.70 -67.14
C ASN A 2 37.86 -41.90 -65.71
N LYS A 3 38.28 -43.07 -65.20
CA LYS A 3 38.54 -43.57 -63.84
C LYS A 3 39.28 -42.58 -62.91
N ILE A 4 39.36 -42.98 -61.62
CA ILE A 4 40.37 -42.71 -60.55
C ILE A 4 39.71 -41.95 -59.37
N ARG A 5 39.82 -42.28 -58.07
CA ARG A 5 40.56 -43.29 -57.26
C ARG A 5 39.87 -43.42 -55.89
N LYS A 6 40.14 -44.54 -55.23
CA LYS A 6 39.88 -44.85 -53.80
C LYS A 6 40.63 -43.92 -52.85
N GLY A 7 40.09 -43.71 -51.64
CA GLY A 7 40.79 -43.15 -50.49
C GLY A 7 39.96 -43.21 -49.21
N THR A 8 40.17 -44.25 -48.41
CA THR A 8 39.60 -44.49 -47.08
C THR A 8 40.35 -43.75 -45.97
N THR A 9 39.64 -43.60 -44.84
CA THR A 9 40.10 -43.49 -43.43
C THR A 9 40.77 -42.21 -42.94
N GLY A 10 40.19 -41.68 -41.85
CA GLY A 10 40.79 -40.64 -41.01
C GLY A 10 39.78 -40.05 -40.01
N ALA A 11 39.31 -40.87 -39.06
CA ALA A 11 38.56 -40.36 -37.91
C ALA A 11 39.52 -39.61 -36.97
N LEU A 12 39.36 -38.30 -36.84
CA LEU A 12 40.01 -37.49 -35.82
C LEU A 12 38.98 -37.22 -34.72
N ALA A 13 39.16 -37.90 -33.59
CA ALA A 13 38.50 -37.58 -32.34
C ALA A 13 39.06 -36.25 -31.82
N VAL A 14 38.22 -35.20 -31.80
CA VAL A 14 38.51 -33.98 -31.04
C VAL A 14 37.82 -34.13 -29.69
N GLY A 15 38.64 -34.37 -28.67
CA GLY A 15 38.26 -34.42 -27.26
C GLY A 15 37.79 -33.06 -26.76
N GLY A 16 36.90 -33.12 -25.77
CA GLY A 16 36.12 -32.00 -25.29
C GLY A 16 36.89 -30.85 -24.64
N LEU A 17 36.30 -29.68 -24.72
CA LEU A 17 36.06 -28.84 -23.54
C LEU A 17 34.66 -28.23 -23.72
N LEU A 18 33.63 -28.93 -23.24
CA LEU A 18 32.33 -28.31 -22.97
C LEU A 18 32.56 -27.39 -21.78
N ALA A 19 32.72 -26.10 -22.05
CA ALA A 19 32.56 -25.09 -21.01
C ALA A 19 31.10 -25.14 -20.57
N LEU A 20 30.84 -25.88 -19.49
CA LEU A 20 29.66 -25.70 -18.65
C LEU A 20 29.79 -24.31 -18.01
N ALA A 21 29.43 -23.27 -18.78
CA ALA A 21 29.05 -22.00 -18.21
C ALA A 21 27.80 -22.30 -17.37
N GLY A 22 28.00 -22.40 -16.06
CA GLY A 22 26.92 -22.60 -15.11
C GLY A 22 25.83 -21.57 -15.37
N LEU A 23 24.60 -22.05 -15.54
CA LEU A 23 23.41 -21.24 -15.37
C LEU A 23 23.49 -20.60 -13.99
N VAL A 24 23.83 -19.33 -13.92
CA VAL A 24 23.34 -18.47 -12.85
C VAL A 24 22.02 -17.92 -13.40
N PRO A 25 20.85 -18.40 -12.95
CA PRO A 25 19.61 -17.75 -13.31
C PRO A 25 19.69 -16.28 -12.85
N PRO A 26 19.32 -15.29 -13.69
CA PRO A 26 19.17 -13.92 -13.20
C PRO A 26 18.19 -13.96 -12.01
N GLY A 27 18.67 -13.50 -10.86
CA GLY A 27 17.92 -13.60 -9.60
C GLY A 27 16.63 -12.79 -9.63
N ALA A 28 15.62 -13.20 -8.86
CA ALA A 28 14.30 -12.55 -8.78
C ALA A 28 14.35 -11.13 -8.15
N HIS A 29 13.47 -10.21 -8.60
CA HIS A 29 13.56 -8.75 -8.33
C HIS A 29 12.22 -8.02 -8.02
N ALA A 30 12.20 -7.12 -7.00
CA ALA A 30 10.99 -6.55 -6.32
C ALA A 30 10.31 -5.31 -6.85
N ILE A 31 10.70 -4.11 -6.44
CA ILE A 31 10.96 -3.17 -7.52
C ILE A 31 11.64 -4.00 -8.62
N VAL A 32 10.92 -4.23 -9.71
CA VAL A 32 11.26 -5.30 -10.64
C VAL A 32 12.55 -4.86 -11.27
N ASP A 33 13.56 -5.70 -11.19
CA ASP A 33 14.97 -5.48 -11.51
C ASP A 33 15.76 -4.48 -10.63
N GLY A 34 15.13 -3.83 -9.65
CA GLY A 34 15.77 -2.86 -8.75
C GLY A 34 16.68 -3.47 -7.66
N GLU A 35 17.32 -2.60 -6.89
CA GLU A 35 18.35 -2.97 -5.93
C GLU A 35 17.92 -2.85 -4.46
N ARG A 36 18.51 -3.69 -3.59
CA ARG A 36 18.30 -3.61 -2.15
C ARG A 36 19.02 -2.39 -1.58
N VAL A 37 18.34 -1.67 -0.70
CA VAL A 37 18.93 -0.57 0.07
C VAL A 37 18.60 -0.73 1.55
N THR A 38 19.44 -0.15 2.39
CA THR A 38 19.25 -0.17 3.85
C THR A 38 18.44 1.04 4.30
N SER A 39 17.79 0.93 5.46
CA SER A 39 17.10 2.06 6.08
C SER A 39 18.05 3.20 6.45
N ALA A 40 19.36 2.98 6.50
CA ALA A 40 20.33 4.06 6.67
C ALA A 40 20.52 4.89 5.38
N GLN A 41 20.36 4.27 4.21
CA GLN A 41 20.51 4.94 2.90
C GLN A 41 19.25 5.71 2.49
N ALA A 42 18.07 5.26 2.91
CA ALA A 42 16.80 5.92 2.64
C ALA A 42 15.92 5.96 3.91
N PRO A 43 16.35 6.70 4.95
CA PRO A 43 15.72 6.64 6.28
C PRO A 43 14.30 7.20 6.33
N TRP A 44 13.92 8.03 5.36
CA TRP A 44 12.58 8.57 5.21
C TRP A 44 11.56 7.52 4.71
N VAL A 45 11.99 6.36 4.21
CA VAL A 45 11.04 5.36 3.68
C VAL A 45 10.40 4.61 4.85
N VAL A 46 9.08 4.51 4.83
CA VAL A 46 8.30 3.81 5.86
C VAL A 46 7.41 2.72 5.26
N SER A 47 7.02 1.78 6.09
CA SER A 47 6.14 0.67 5.73
C SER A 47 4.88 0.72 6.59
N PHE A 48 3.72 0.59 5.95
CA PHE A 48 2.46 0.26 6.59
C PHE A 48 2.40 -1.26 6.74
N VAL A 49 2.20 -1.72 7.98
CA VAL A 49 2.16 -3.13 8.34
C VAL A 49 0.86 -3.44 9.04
N SER A 50 0.10 -4.37 8.49
CA SER A 50 -1.08 -4.91 9.14
C SER A 50 -0.70 -6.06 10.07
N GLU A 51 -1.36 -6.14 11.23
CA GLU A 51 -1.16 -7.20 12.21
C GLU A 51 -2.44 -8.02 12.37
N THR A 52 -2.35 -9.34 12.15
CA THR A 52 -3.45 -10.28 12.34
C THR A 52 -2.96 -11.48 13.13
N GLY A 53 -3.28 -11.52 14.43
CA GLY A 53 -2.70 -12.49 15.35
C GLY A 53 -1.19 -12.27 15.46
N GLU A 54 -0.40 -13.33 15.26
CA GLU A 54 1.06 -13.25 15.23
C GLU A 54 1.62 -12.89 13.84
N ARG A 55 0.77 -12.86 12.81
CA ARG A 55 1.19 -12.54 11.44
C ARG A 55 1.23 -11.02 11.25
N ARG A 56 2.34 -10.57 10.67
CA ARG A 56 2.56 -9.18 10.26
C ARG A 56 2.82 -9.19 8.77
N PHE A 57 2.16 -8.33 8.02
CA PHE A 57 2.39 -8.22 6.60
C PHE A 57 2.39 -6.77 6.15
N HIS A 58 3.34 -6.44 5.28
CA HIS A 58 3.38 -5.17 4.60
C HIS A 58 2.16 -4.99 3.70
N THR A 59 1.57 -3.79 3.73
CA THR A 59 0.41 -3.43 2.91
C THR A 59 0.74 -2.36 1.89
N CYS A 60 1.40 -1.30 2.32
CA CYS A 60 1.80 -0.16 1.50
C CYS A 60 3.07 0.49 2.02
N SER A 61 3.73 1.24 1.15
CA SER A 61 4.89 2.07 1.47
C SER A 61 4.47 3.52 1.78
N GLY A 62 5.41 4.31 2.28
CA GLY A 62 5.20 5.72 2.60
C GLY A 62 6.53 6.48 2.68
N THR A 63 6.44 7.79 2.77
CA THR A 63 7.60 8.68 2.97
C THR A 63 7.39 9.59 4.17
N ALA A 64 8.33 9.59 5.11
CA ALA A 64 8.40 10.55 6.20
C ALA A 64 8.79 11.94 5.65
N VAL A 65 7.92 12.92 5.87
CA VAL A 65 8.09 14.31 5.42
C VAL A 65 8.07 15.29 6.60
N GLY A 66 8.06 14.75 7.83
CA GLY A 66 8.12 15.49 9.08
C GLY A 66 8.28 14.51 10.25
N PRO A 67 8.44 15.01 11.49
CA PRO A 67 8.67 14.15 12.66
C PRO A 67 7.54 13.14 12.91
N ARG A 68 6.30 13.52 12.58
CA ARG A 68 5.11 12.66 12.69
C ARG A 68 4.31 12.56 11.39
N ARG A 69 4.81 13.12 10.30
CA ARG A 69 4.05 13.29 9.05
C ARG A 69 4.57 12.33 8.00
N VAL A 70 3.70 11.48 7.48
CA VAL A 70 3.95 10.54 6.40
C VAL A 70 3.06 10.89 5.21
N VAL A 71 3.63 10.89 4.01
CA VAL A 71 2.87 10.93 2.76
C VAL A 71 2.81 9.52 2.19
N THR A 72 1.63 9.11 1.75
CA THR A 72 1.37 7.80 1.13
C THR A 72 0.26 7.94 0.08
N ALA A 73 -0.12 6.85 -0.57
CA ALA A 73 -1.22 6.84 -1.53
C ALA A 73 -2.57 6.85 -0.79
N ARG A 74 -3.59 7.42 -1.42
CA ARG A 74 -4.94 7.49 -0.85
C ARG A 74 -5.54 6.10 -0.71
N HIS A 75 -5.37 5.25 -1.74
CA HIS A 75 -5.90 3.88 -1.73
C HIS A 75 -5.32 3.02 -0.61
N CYS A 76 -4.13 3.37 -0.09
CA CYS A 76 -3.51 2.70 1.05
C CYS A 76 -4.22 2.98 2.37
N VAL A 77 -5.04 4.05 2.46
CA VAL A 77 -5.62 4.51 3.73
C VAL A 77 -7.14 4.72 3.68
N GLU A 78 -7.77 4.76 2.52
CA GLU A 78 -9.22 4.99 2.42
C GLU A 78 -10.06 3.77 2.85
N HIS A 79 -9.54 2.56 2.69
CA HIS A 79 -10.27 1.31 2.96
C HIS A 79 -10.51 1.03 4.45
N SER A 80 -11.63 0.37 4.76
CA SER A 80 -12.10 0.22 6.14
C SER A 80 -11.20 -0.56 7.12
N GLY A 81 -10.11 -1.19 6.66
CA GLY A 81 -9.15 -1.92 7.51
C GLY A 81 -7.86 -1.17 7.81
N THR A 82 -7.50 -0.17 7.01
CA THR A 82 -6.15 0.40 6.90
C THR A 82 -5.75 1.23 8.13
N TRP A 83 -6.73 1.78 8.87
CA TRP A 83 -6.45 2.53 10.11
C TRP A 83 -5.75 1.68 11.19
N ARG A 84 -5.79 0.35 11.07
CA ARG A 84 -5.14 -0.59 12.00
C ARG A 84 -3.69 -0.87 11.64
N ASP A 85 -3.28 -0.51 10.42
CA ASP A 85 -1.91 -0.69 10.02
C ASP A 85 -1.02 0.14 10.96
N LEU A 86 0.18 -0.35 11.20
CA LEU A 86 1.19 0.37 11.95
C LEU A 86 2.22 0.90 10.98
N VAL A 87 2.66 2.13 11.22
CA VAL A 87 3.80 2.71 10.50
C VAL A 87 5.08 2.19 11.15
N ILE A 88 5.98 1.64 10.33
CA ILE A 88 7.33 1.22 10.73
C ILE A 88 8.34 2.04 9.91
N SER A 89 9.21 2.76 10.61
CA SER A 89 10.33 3.53 10.07
C SER A 89 11.67 2.90 10.49
N GLY A 90 12.74 3.23 9.76
CA GLY A 90 14.11 2.84 10.16
C GLY A 90 14.42 1.34 10.08
N SER A 91 13.58 0.55 9.39
CA SER A 91 13.78 -0.89 9.18
C SER A 91 13.83 -1.21 7.69
N ASP A 92 14.76 -2.07 7.29
CA ASP A 92 14.83 -2.66 5.95
C ASP A 92 13.97 -3.94 5.84
N ARG A 93 13.48 -4.49 6.97
CA ARG A 93 12.60 -5.66 7.08
C ARG A 93 11.44 -5.38 8.05
N PRO A 94 10.43 -4.60 7.67
CA PRO A 94 9.42 -4.07 8.59
C PRO A 94 8.59 -5.16 9.28
N GLU A 95 8.30 -6.26 8.59
CA GLU A 95 7.53 -7.38 9.14
C GLU A 95 8.24 -8.06 10.32
N SER A 96 9.58 -8.09 10.30
CA SER A 96 10.43 -8.66 11.35
C SER A 96 10.75 -7.68 12.49
N ALA A 97 10.06 -6.54 12.57
CA ALA A 97 10.27 -5.51 13.60
C ALA A 97 9.09 -5.39 14.59
N PRO A 98 8.77 -6.43 15.38
CA PRO A 98 7.66 -6.39 16.32
C PRO A 98 7.87 -5.29 17.38
N GLY A 99 6.79 -4.65 17.82
CA GLY A 99 6.81 -3.58 18.83
C GLY A 99 7.36 -2.23 18.36
N LYS A 100 7.92 -2.14 17.15
CA LYS A 100 8.37 -0.86 16.55
C LYS A 100 7.25 -0.10 15.83
N GLY A 101 6.10 -0.72 15.62
CA GLY A 101 4.97 -0.10 14.95
C GLY A 101 4.45 1.16 15.67
N ILE A 102 4.01 2.13 14.89
CA ILE A 102 3.42 3.38 15.37
C ILE A 102 2.00 3.48 14.82
N ALA A 103 1.03 3.64 15.71
CA ALA A 103 -0.37 3.81 15.31
C ALA A 103 -0.59 5.15 14.60
N LEU A 104 -1.58 5.19 13.71
CA LEU A 104 -2.03 6.42 13.07
C LEU A 104 -2.80 7.28 14.08
N ALA A 105 -2.58 8.59 14.04
CA ALA A 105 -3.30 9.61 14.81
C ALA A 105 -4.37 10.30 13.96
N HIS A 106 -4.00 10.72 12.76
CA HIS A 106 -4.86 11.43 11.81
C HIS A 106 -4.56 10.97 10.39
N VAL A 107 -5.56 11.04 9.52
CA VAL A 107 -5.44 10.68 8.10
C VAL A 107 -6.24 11.69 7.31
N TRP A 108 -5.58 12.39 6.38
CA TRP A 108 -6.23 13.37 5.52
C TRP A 108 -6.09 13.00 4.06
N VAL A 109 -7.14 13.30 3.30
CA VAL A 109 -7.18 13.20 1.84
C VAL A 109 -7.59 14.56 1.25
N PRO A 110 -7.07 14.95 0.08
CA PRO A 110 -7.33 16.28 -0.47
C PRO A 110 -8.79 16.48 -0.87
N VAL A 111 -9.41 15.43 -1.41
CA VAL A 111 -10.81 15.42 -1.86
C VAL A 111 -11.46 14.08 -1.53
N LEU A 112 -12.79 14.08 -1.37
CA LEU A 112 -13.59 12.86 -1.35
C LEU A 112 -14.09 12.62 -2.78
N ILE A 113 -13.73 11.49 -3.39
CA ILE A 113 -14.34 11.07 -4.65
C ILE A 113 -15.78 10.63 -4.41
N ASP A 114 -16.68 11.14 -5.26
CA ASP A 114 -18.03 10.62 -5.43
C ASP A 114 -18.10 9.92 -6.78
N GLU A 115 -18.00 8.59 -6.78
CA GLU A 115 -18.06 7.77 -8.01
C GLU A 115 -19.34 8.03 -8.82
N LEU A 116 -20.42 8.50 -8.18
CA LEU A 116 -21.68 8.82 -8.85
C LEU A 116 -21.64 10.13 -9.65
N ARG A 117 -20.62 10.98 -9.44
CA ARG A 117 -20.48 12.29 -10.11
C ARG A 117 -19.45 12.30 -11.23
N GLY A 118 -18.69 11.22 -11.42
CA GLY A 118 -17.65 11.15 -12.46
C GLY A 118 -16.46 12.08 -12.20
N ASP A 119 -16.34 12.63 -10.99
CA ASP A 119 -15.25 13.51 -10.61
C ASP A 119 -13.98 12.70 -10.30
N MET A 120 -13.26 12.33 -11.36
CA MET A 120 -11.93 11.70 -11.32
C MET A 120 -10.84 12.75 -11.01
N SER A 121 -11.08 13.62 -10.02
CA SER A 121 -10.01 14.46 -9.45
C SER A 121 -9.11 13.55 -8.60
N ASP A 122 -8.36 12.72 -9.31
CA ASP A 122 -7.70 11.49 -8.88
C ASP A 122 -6.32 11.76 -8.28
N SER A 123 -6.29 12.59 -7.25
CA SER A 123 -5.09 12.70 -6.43
C SER A 123 -5.05 11.52 -5.47
N ASP A 124 -4.42 10.42 -5.89
CA ASP A 124 -4.15 9.24 -5.08
C ASP A 124 -3.01 9.53 -4.08
N LEU A 125 -3.26 10.49 -3.20
CA LEU A 125 -2.33 10.96 -2.18
C LEU A 125 -3.08 11.18 -0.86
N ALA A 126 -2.47 10.75 0.23
CA ALA A 126 -2.92 11.01 1.59
C ALA A 126 -1.76 11.45 2.48
N VAL A 127 -2.11 12.20 3.53
CA VAL A 127 -1.20 12.56 4.62
C VAL A 127 -1.65 11.85 5.89
N VAL A 128 -0.71 11.15 6.52
CA VAL A 128 -0.91 10.47 7.79
C VAL A 128 -0.09 11.18 8.86
N GLU A 129 -0.71 11.50 9.98
CA GLU A 129 0.00 11.84 11.20
C GLU A 129 0.11 10.60 12.10
N THR A 130 1.29 10.27 12.58
CA THR A 130 1.53 9.17 13.52
C THR A 130 1.31 9.60 14.97
N ALA A 131 0.96 8.66 15.85
CA ALA A 131 0.69 8.92 17.27
C ALA A 131 1.92 9.36 18.08
N ARG A 132 3.13 9.11 17.56
CA ARG A 132 4.41 9.53 18.11
C ARG A 132 5.41 9.75 16.98
N ASP A 133 6.54 10.39 17.30
CA ASP A 133 7.61 10.68 16.35
C ASP A 133 8.14 9.41 15.66
N LEU A 134 8.41 9.53 14.37
CA LEU A 134 8.94 8.48 13.51
C LEU A 134 10.42 8.16 13.79
N GLY A 135 11.14 9.08 14.45
CA GLY A 135 12.56 8.90 14.78
C GLY A 135 13.49 8.79 13.57
N VAL A 136 13.07 9.31 12.42
CA VAL A 136 13.86 9.33 11.17
C VAL A 136 13.84 10.74 10.55
N PRO A 137 14.84 11.11 9.73
CA PRO A 137 14.84 12.36 9.00
C PRO A 137 13.64 12.45 8.05
N ALA A 138 13.12 13.67 7.91
CA ALA A 138 12.12 14.01 6.91
C ALA A 138 12.78 14.21 5.55
N LEU A 139 12.16 13.68 4.49
CA LEU A 139 12.51 14.02 3.12
C LEU A 139 11.86 15.36 2.75
N PRO A 140 12.62 16.37 2.30
CA PRO A 140 12.05 17.61 1.76
C PRO A 140 11.09 17.35 0.60
N LEU A 141 10.05 18.16 0.49
CA LEU A 141 9.10 18.12 -0.62
C LEU A 141 9.60 19.02 -1.75
N ALA A 142 9.51 18.54 -3.00
CA ALA A 142 9.75 19.38 -4.17
C ALA A 142 8.82 20.62 -4.16
N ALA A 143 9.32 21.75 -4.66
CA ALA A 143 8.63 23.03 -4.60
C ALA A 143 7.29 23.02 -5.37
N ALA A 144 6.34 23.85 -4.95
CA ALA A 144 5.07 24.03 -5.67
C ALA A 144 5.34 24.44 -7.12
N GLY A 145 4.65 23.79 -8.07
CA GLY A 145 4.79 24.08 -9.50
C GLY A 145 6.14 23.66 -10.12
N PHE A 146 7.03 23.01 -9.37
CA PHE A 146 8.22 22.40 -9.94
C PHE A 146 7.84 21.38 -11.02
N ALA A 147 8.51 21.46 -12.16
CA ALA A 147 8.40 20.50 -13.26
C ALA A 147 9.78 19.88 -13.49
N ALA A 148 9.85 18.55 -13.36
CA ALA A 148 11.07 17.82 -13.67
C ALA A 148 11.38 17.93 -15.17
N ALA A 149 12.66 17.93 -15.51
CA ALA A 149 13.06 17.90 -16.91
C ALA A 149 12.70 16.53 -17.52
N PRO A 150 12.39 16.48 -18.84
CA PRO A 150 12.27 15.21 -19.53
C PRO A 150 13.54 14.37 -19.35
N ALA A 151 13.38 13.06 -19.12
CA ALA A 151 14.45 12.12 -18.83
C ALA A 151 15.28 12.40 -17.57
N GLU A 152 14.83 13.29 -16.68
CA GLU A 152 15.49 13.53 -15.39
C GLU A 152 15.59 12.21 -14.59
N PRO A 153 16.78 11.85 -14.07
CA PRO A 153 16.95 10.64 -13.29
C PRO A 153 16.28 10.76 -11.93
N VAL A 154 15.50 9.74 -11.58
CA VAL A 154 14.74 9.66 -10.33
C VAL A 154 14.84 8.27 -9.74
N HIS A 155 14.54 8.14 -8.45
CA HIS A 155 14.54 6.87 -7.74
C HIS A 155 13.21 6.62 -7.04
N ALA A 156 12.55 5.51 -7.37
CA ALA A 156 11.40 5.04 -6.60
C ALA A 156 11.87 4.19 -5.43
N TYR A 157 11.24 4.33 -4.26
CA TYR A 157 11.56 3.55 -3.05
C TYR A 157 10.31 2.87 -2.48
N GLY A 158 10.45 1.63 -2.02
CA GLY A 158 9.36 0.88 -1.41
C GLY A 158 9.76 -0.51 -0.90
N PHE A 159 8.76 -1.24 -0.43
CA PHE A 159 8.90 -2.60 0.12
C PHE A 159 8.03 -3.63 -0.63
N GLY A 160 7.60 -3.31 -1.84
CA GLY A 160 6.75 -4.14 -2.68
C GLY A 160 7.37 -5.46 -3.13
N ALA A 161 6.55 -6.29 -3.76
CA ALA A 161 6.82 -7.70 -4.05
C ALA A 161 7.94 -7.92 -5.08
N SER A 162 8.74 -8.97 -4.85
CA SER A 162 9.94 -9.46 -5.59
C SER A 162 9.73 -10.05 -6.97
N ASP A 163 8.48 -10.10 -7.41
CA ASP A 163 8.05 -10.68 -8.67
C ASP A 163 6.54 -10.43 -8.75
N ARG A 164 6.07 -9.96 -9.91
CA ARG A 164 4.64 -9.69 -10.15
C ARG A 164 3.78 -10.96 -10.05
N SER A 165 4.39 -12.14 -10.18
CA SER A 165 3.77 -13.47 -10.09
C SER A 165 4.02 -14.21 -8.77
N ALA A 166 4.96 -13.73 -7.94
CA ALA A 166 5.26 -14.40 -6.67
C ALA A 166 4.22 -14.07 -5.60
N ALA A 167 3.82 -15.11 -4.88
CA ALA A 167 2.92 -15.03 -3.75
C ALA A 167 3.47 -14.11 -2.63
N ARG A 168 2.55 -13.69 -1.75
CA ARG A 168 2.75 -12.90 -0.53
C ARG A 168 3.68 -13.53 0.53
N ASP A 169 4.55 -14.47 0.15
CA ASP A 169 5.37 -15.29 1.06
C ASP A 169 6.84 -14.83 1.13
N GLU A 170 7.29 -13.97 0.21
CA GLU A 170 8.60 -13.32 0.33
C GLU A 170 8.54 -12.15 1.34
N PRO A 171 9.53 -12.01 2.24
CA PRO A 171 9.54 -10.94 3.22
C PRO A 171 9.68 -9.58 2.53
N ALA A 172 8.95 -8.58 3.02
CA ALA A 172 9.05 -7.21 2.53
C ALA A 172 10.46 -6.64 2.80
N LEU A 173 11.20 -6.28 1.73
CA LEU A 173 12.56 -5.73 1.81
C LEU A 173 12.64 -4.36 1.17
N LEU A 174 13.30 -3.42 1.84
CA LEU A 174 13.51 -2.08 1.30
C LEU A 174 14.37 -2.11 0.03
N ARG A 175 13.86 -1.49 -1.04
CA ARG A 175 14.51 -1.42 -2.35
C ARG A 175 14.36 -0.04 -2.97
N ARG A 176 15.18 0.19 -4.00
CA ARG A 176 15.02 1.32 -4.92
C ARG A 176 15.10 0.91 -6.38
N ALA A 177 14.44 1.67 -7.26
CA ALA A 177 14.57 1.60 -8.72
C ALA A 177 15.08 2.92 -9.24
N ALA A 178 16.12 2.89 -10.07
CA ALA A 178 16.44 4.00 -10.94
C ALA A 178 15.44 4.03 -12.12
N MET A 179 14.86 5.20 -12.34
CA MET A 179 13.82 5.48 -13.33
C MET A 179 14.12 6.82 -14.03
N ARG A 180 13.40 7.12 -15.12
CA ARG A 180 13.51 8.40 -15.85
C ARG A 180 12.16 9.08 -16.00
N MET A 181 12.11 10.38 -15.74
CA MET A 181 10.89 11.17 -15.87
C MET A 181 10.42 11.28 -17.33
N HIS A 182 9.12 11.24 -17.52
CA HIS A 182 8.46 11.59 -18.77
C HIS A 182 7.77 12.95 -18.71
N THR A 183 7.49 13.50 -19.88
CA THR A 183 6.68 14.72 -19.98
C THR A 183 5.21 14.43 -19.65
N PRO A 184 4.46 15.42 -19.16
CA PRO A 184 3.01 15.26 -18.94
C PRO A 184 2.25 14.80 -20.19
N ALA A 185 2.69 15.25 -21.38
CA ALA A 185 2.09 14.82 -22.65
C ALA A 185 2.32 13.32 -22.91
N GLU A 186 3.55 12.83 -22.74
CA GLU A 186 3.85 11.40 -22.87
C GLU A 186 3.14 10.56 -21.81
N CYS A 187 2.98 11.07 -20.59
CA CYS A 187 2.18 10.42 -19.56
C CYS A 187 0.69 10.35 -19.92
N GLY A 188 0.17 11.39 -20.59
CA GLY A 188 -1.24 11.46 -21.02
C GLY A 188 -1.63 10.43 -22.08
N GLU A 189 -0.65 9.93 -22.85
CA GLU A 189 -0.84 8.86 -23.84
C GLU A 189 -0.83 7.45 -23.21
N SER A 190 -0.59 7.34 -21.90
CA SER A 190 -0.60 6.06 -21.18
C SER A 190 -1.99 5.64 -20.70
N ASP A 191 -2.12 4.40 -20.21
CA ASP A 191 -3.38 3.85 -19.67
C ASP A 191 -3.93 4.63 -18.46
N PHE A 192 -3.14 5.52 -17.85
CA PHE A 192 -3.57 6.36 -16.73
C PHE A 192 -4.31 7.64 -17.18
N GLY A 193 -4.33 7.94 -18.48
CA GLY A 193 -5.04 9.07 -19.09
C GLY A 193 -4.50 10.46 -18.70
N ASN A 194 -5.23 11.51 -19.10
CA ASN A 194 -4.90 12.93 -18.85
C ASN A 194 -5.20 13.39 -17.41
N ASN A 195 -4.82 12.61 -16.40
CA ASN A 195 -4.95 13.03 -15.00
C ASN A 195 -3.90 14.12 -14.68
N LEU A 196 -4.37 15.35 -14.49
CA LEU A 196 -3.55 16.55 -14.25
C LEU A 196 -2.68 16.48 -12.98
N THR A 197 -2.89 15.49 -12.11
CA THR A 197 -2.10 15.31 -10.88
C THR A 197 -1.15 14.12 -10.94
N ALA A 198 -1.08 13.43 -12.08
CA ALA A 198 -0.15 12.33 -12.30
C ALA A 198 1.13 12.81 -12.99
N ILE A 199 2.29 12.40 -12.47
CA ILE A 199 3.55 12.35 -13.21
C ILE A 199 3.88 10.87 -13.47
N CYS A 200 4.68 10.59 -14.49
CA CYS A 200 5.08 9.23 -14.79
C CYS A 200 6.59 9.13 -15.01
N ALA A 201 7.12 7.95 -14.73
CA ALA A 201 8.53 7.64 -14.94
C ALA A 201 8.66 6.26 -15.60
N GLU A 202 9.65 6.15 -16.48
CA GLU A 202 10.03 4.92 -17.15
C GLU A 202 11.02 4.13 -16.30
N ARG A 203 10.88 2.80 -16.30
CA ARG A 203 11.90 1.92 -15.75
C ARG A 203 13.22 2.07 -16.50
N LEU A 204 14.31 1.82 -15.81
CA LEU A 204 15.61 1.62 -16.46
C LEU A 204 15.97 0.14 -16.51
N VAL A 205 16.54 -0.30 -17.63
CA VAL A 205 17.12 -1.63 -17.78
C VAL A 205 18.61 -1.57 -17.45
N GLY A 206 19.07 -2.46 -16.57
CA GLY A 206 20.48 -2.55 -16.17
C GLY A 206 20.69 -2.34 -14.67
N PRO A 207 21.96 -2.21 -14.22
CA PRO A 207 22.29 -2.14 -12.79
C PRO A 207 21.51 -1.04 -12.05
N GLY A 208 20.75 -1.44 -11.02
CA GLY A 208 19.95 -0.55 -10.18
C GLY A 208 18.67 0.00 -10.84
N GLY A 209 18.49 -0.24 -12.14
CA GLY A 209 17.26 0.10 -12.85
C GLY A 209 16.12 -0.83 -12.47
N GLY A 210 14.89 -0.33 -12.52
CA GLY A 210 13.73 -1.18 -12.27
C GLY A 210 12.42 -0.43 -12.34
N ASN A 211 11.33 -1.13 -12.04
CA ASN A 211 9.98 -0.57 -12.00
C ASN A 211 9.29 -0.83 -10.65
N VAL A 212 8.32 -0.02 -10.27
CA VAL A 212 7.52 -0.26 -9.07
C VAL A 212 6.61 -1.47 -9.23
N SER A 213 6.21 -2.08 -8.11
CA SER A 213 5.41 -3.31 -8.05
C SER A 213 4.30 -3.23 -6.99
N PHE A 214 3.52 -4.30 -6.86
CA PHE A 214 2.50 -4.41 -5.82
C PHE A 214 3.12 -4.27 -4.42
N GLY A 215 2.55 -3.39 -3.59
CA GLY A 215 3.06 -3.06 -2.24
C GLY A 215 3.97 -1.82 -2.20
N ASP A 216 4.55 -1.41 -3.33
CA ASP A 216 5.30 -0.14 -3.39
C ASP A 216 4.37 1.08 -3.34
N SER A 217 3.05 0.90 -3.47
CA SER A 217 2.04 1.96 -3.38
C SER A 217 2.28 2.86 -2.18
N GLY A 218 2.23 4.17 -2.39
CA GLY A 218 2.53 5.19 -1.40
C GLY A 218 4.02 5.47 -1.17
N GLY A 219 4.92 4.65 -1.72
CA GLY A 219 6.36 4.89 -1.71
C GLY A 219 6.76 6.16 -2.46
N GLY A 220 7.92 6.72 -2.14
CA GLY A 220 8.36 7.99 -2.71
C GLY A 220 9.11 7.84 -4.03
N LEU A 221 8.80 8.71 -5.00
CA LEU A 221 9.65 9.01 -6.16
C LEU A 221 10.52 10.21 -5.81
N VAL A 222 11.83 10.00 -5.75
CA VAL A 222 12.80 10.95 -5.22
C VAL A 222 13.72 11.42 -6.33
N ARG A 223 13.96 12.73 -6.39
CA ARG A 223 14.98 13.34 -7.24
C ARG A 223 16.13 13.87 -6.41
N GLU A 224 17.31 13.98 -7.02
CA GLU A 224 18.43 14.72 -6.43
C GLU A 224 18.31 16.19 -6.82
N GLY A 225 17.89 17.03 -5.86
CA GLY A 225 17.84 18.48 -6.02
C GLY A 225 19.15 19.16 -5.62
N ALA A 226 19.21 20.48 -5.79
CA ALA A 226 20.41 21.26 -5.44
C ALA A 226 20.77 21.19 -3.94
N GLY A 227 19.77 20.96 -3.08
CA GLY A 227 19.92 20.81 -1.62
C GLY A 227 19.99 19.35 -1.15
N GLY A 228 20.09 18.38 -2.05
CA GLY A 228 19.98 16.95 -1.76
C GLY A 228 18.63 16.36 -2.18
N PRO A 229 18.29 15.17 -1.66
CA PRO A 229 17.13 14.42 -2.13
C PRO A 229 15.81 15.11 -1.74
N GLU A 230 14.84 15.12 -2.64
CA GLU A 230 13.50 15.63 -2.39
C GLU A 230 12.41 14.75 -3.03
N LEU A 231 11.24 14.74 -2.40
CA LEU A 231 10.08 13.97 -2.83
C LEU A 231 9.40 14.69 -4.01
N LEU A 232 9.42 14.04 -5.17
CA LEU A 232 8.80 14.52 -6.40
C LEU A 232 7.41 13.91 -6.63
N GLY A 233 7.23 12.65 -6.24
CA GLY A 233 5.97 11.93 -6.44
C GLY A 233 5.71 10.85 -5.42
N VAL A 234 4.48 10.36 -5.40
CA VAL A 234 4.00 9.27 -4.54
C VAL A 234 3.50 8.15 -5.42
N ASN A 235 4.04 6.95 -5.27
CA ASN A 235 3.70 5.79 -6.09
C ASN A 235 2.21 5.46 -5.96
N SER A 236 1.51 5.34 -7.09
CA SER A 236 0.07 5.16 -7.13
C SER A 236 -0.32 3.93 -7.94
N VAL A 237 0.11 3.87 -9.21
CA VAL A 237 -0.43 2.92 -10.18
C VAL A 237 0.62 2.47 -11.19
N ILE A 238 0.48 1.25 -11.72
CA ILE A 238 1.32 0.65 -12.76
C ILE A 238 0.43 0.37 -13.98
N THR A 239 0.93 0.60 -15.20
CA THR A 239 0.14 0.42 -16.44
C THR A 239 -0.12 -1.07 -16.67
N GLY A 240 -1.28 -1.40 -17.24
CA GLY A 240 -1.67 -2.78 -17.59
C GLY A 240 -1.70 -3.08 -19.09
N GLY A 241 -1.51 -2.07 -19.95
CA GLY A 241 -1.67 -2.12 -21.41
C GLY A 241 -0.34 -2.14 -22.18
N MET A 242 -0.27 -1.49 -23.35
CA MET A 242 0.81 -1.65 -24.34
C MET A 242 2.22 -1.26 -23.83
N HIS A 243 2.29 -0.54 -22.70
CA HIS A 243 3.51 -0.12 -21.97
C HIS A 243 3.64 -0.76 -20.58
N SER A 244 2.98 -1.90 -20.34
CA SER A 244 2.76 -2.52 -19.01
C SER A 244 4.03 -2.83 -18.19
N ASP A 245 5.19 -2.79 -18.83
CA ASP A 245 6.48 -3.01 -18.16
C ASP A 245 7.32 -1.74 -18.01
N ASP A 246 7.04 -0.68 -18.77
CA ASP A 246 7.96 0.45 -18.87
C ASP A 246 7.55 1.66 -18.04
N LEU A 247 6.25 1.98 -17.90
CA LEU A 247 5.80 3.21 -17.22
C LEU A 247 5.14 2.95 -15.85
N ALA A 248 5.45 3.80 -14.87
CA ALA A 248 4.76 3.88 -13.58
C ALA A 248 4.18 5.28 -13.35
N GLY A 249 3.00 5.33 -12.72
CA GLY A 249 2.26 6.54 -12.39
C GLY A 249 2.38 6.93 -10.92
N PHE A 250 2.60 8.22 -10.67
CA PHE A 250 2.80 8.80 -9.35
C PHE A 250 1.93 10.04 -9.16
N ALA A 251 1.38 10.23 -7.96
CA ALA A 251 0.75 11.49 -7.59
C ALA A 251 1.83 12.58 -7.41
N SER A 252 1.64 13.72 -8.06
CA SER A 252 2.61 14.83 -8.11
C SER A 252 2.65 15.62 -6.81
N VAL A 253 3.81 15.61 -6.13
CA VAL A 253 4.04 16.44 -4.94
C VAL A 253 4.01 17.94 -5.26
N PRO A 254 4.68 18.43 -6.32
CA PRO A 254 4.60 19.84 -6.72
C PRO A 254 3.17 20.33 -6.99
N ALA A 255 2.32 19.50 -7.60
CA ALA A 255 0.93 19.87 -7.90
C ALA A 255 0.06 19.89 -6.64
N LEU A 256 0.35 19.01 -5.67
CA LEU A 256 -0.42 18.86 -4.43
C LEU A 256 0.20 19.58 -3.23
N ARG A 257 1.18 20.47 -3.48
CA ARG A 257 1.95 21.11 -2.42
C ARG A 257 1.10 21.86 -1.41
N GLY A 258 0.07 22.57 -1.87
CA GLY A 258 -0.85 23.29 -0.99
C GLY A 258 -1.60 22.39 0.00
N PHE A 259 -1.95 21.17 -0.41
CA PHE A 259 -2.54 20.17 0.49
C PHE A 259 -1.48 19.57 1.43
N LEU A 260 -0.29 19.26 0.93
CA LEU A 260 0.80 18.69 1.74
C LEU A 260 1.29 19.62 2.86
N ASP A 261 1.29 20.93 2.60
CA ASP A 261 1.69 21.94 3.59
C ASP A 261 0.61 22.10 4.68
N ALA A 262 -0.68 22.04 4.30
CA ALA A 262 -1.85 22.22 5.19
C ALA A 262 -2.91 21.11 5.03
N PRO A 263 -2.59 19.85 5.39
CA PRO A 263 -3.45 18.69 5.15
C PRO A 263 -4.81 18.75 5.87
N GLU A 264 -4.88 19.48 6.97
CA GLU A 264 -6.10 19.71 7.75
C GLU A 264 -7.17 20.50 7.00
N ARG A 265 -6.81 21.16 5.88
CA ARG A 265 -7.78 21.81 4.98
C ARG A 265 -8.51 20.82 4.07
N GLY A 266 -8.00 19.59 3.96
CA GLY A 266 -8.67 18.50 3.27
C GLY A 266 -9.72 17.81 4.14
N TYR A 267 -9.97 16.53 3.86
CA TYR A 267 -10.93 15.71 4.60
C TYR A 267 -10.20 14.74 5.51
N GLU A 268 -10.45 14.85 6.82
CA GLU A 268 -9.96 13.86 7.77
C GLU A 268 -10.84 12.60 7.75
N LEU A 269 -10.23 11.43 7.62
CA LEU A 269 -10.92 10.15 7.60
C LEU A 269 -11.31 9.71 9.03
N PRO A 270 -12.59 9.33 9.27
CA PRO A 270 -13.04 8.90 10.58
C PRO A 270 -12.43 7.55 10.93
N ARG A 271 -11.95 7.41 12.16
CA ARG A 271 -11.38 6.17 12.68
C ARG A 271 -11.95 5.80 14.05
N PRO A 272 -12.08 4.51 14.37
CA PRO A 272 -12.53 4.07 15.67
C PRO A 272 -11.44 4.31 16.71
N LEU A 273 -11.82 4.88 17.86
CA LEU A 273 -10.93 5.12 19.01
C LEU A 273 -10.94 3.97 20.02
N SER A 274 -11.77 2.95 19.78
CA SER A 274 -11.87 1.77 20.61
C SER A 274 -12.45 0.60 19.83
N ALA A 275 -12.21 -0.62 20.32
CA ALA A 275 -13.00 -1.78 19.95
C ALA A 275 -14.51 -1.53 20.17
N ALA A 276 -15.34 -2.24 19.41
CA ALA A 276 -16.78 -2.21 19.62
C ALA A 276 -17.15 -2.72 21.02
N ARG A 277 -18.25 -2.20 21.56
CA ARG A 277 -18.80 -2.60 22.86
C ARG A 277 -20.24 -3.03 22.69
N LEU A 278 -20.55 -4.20 23.24
CA LEU A 278 -21.93 -4.64 23.40
C LEU A 278 -22.51 -4.00 24.66
N ARG A 279 -23.65 -3.31 24.51
CA ARG A 279 -24.47 -2.78 25.60
C ARG A 279 -25.86 -3.40 25.55
N GLY A 280 -26.57 -3.33 26.68
CA GLY A 280 -27.89 -3.93 26.83
C GLY A 280 -27.84 -5.38 27.27
N ALA A 281 -29.02 -6.02 27.32
CA ALA A 281 -29.15 -7.38 27.81
C ALA A 281 -28.94 -8.39 26.67
N ALA A 282 -27.81 -9.10 26.69
CA ALA A 282 -27.56 -10.25 25.83
C ALA A 282 -28.40 -11.46 26.31
N ARG A 283 -29.72 -11.38 26.12
CA ARG A 283 -30.69 -12.41 26.47
C ARG A 283 -31.76 -12.53 25.40
N VAL A 284 -32.42 -13.68 25.31
CA VAL A 284 -33.53 -13.89 24.38
C VAL A 284 -34.62 -12.83 24.58
N GLY A 285 -35.12 -12.27 23.46
CA GLY A 285 -36.11 -11.20 23.46
C GLY A 285 -35.55 -9.82 23.83
N GLY A 286 -34.33 -9.76 24.38
CA GLY A 286 -33.61 -8.52 24.64
C GLY A 286 -33.05 -7.86 23.38
N THR A 287 -32.69 -6.59 23.52
CA THR A 287 -32.02 -5.82 22.47
C THR A 287 -30.58 -5.55 22.88
N ALA A 288 -29.64 -6.04 22.08
CA ALA A 288 -28.23 -5.69 22.18
C ALA A 288 -27.95 -4.44 21.34
N ARG A 289 -27.04 -3.58 21.81
CA ARG A 289 -26.55 -2.40 21.09
C ARG A 289 -25.05 -2.49 20.88
N CYS A 290 -24.59 -2.24 19.66
CA CYS A 290 -23.18 -2.16 19.31
C CYS A 290 -22.75 -0.68 19.33
N GLU A 291 -21.79 -0.35 20.19
CA GLU A 291 -21.28 1.02 20.34
C GLU A 291 -19.79 1.10 19.98
N VAL A 292 -19.42 2.14 19.24
CA VAL A 292 -18.04 2.46 18.87
C VAL A 292 -17.84 3.96 19.03
N ARG A 293 -16.73 4.35 19.65
CA ARG A 293 -16.29 5.75 19.68
C ARG A 293 -15.45 6.02 18.43
N TRP A 294 -15.73 7.13 17.75
CA TRP A 294 -15.04 7.55 16.53
C TRP A 294 -14.27 8.85 16.78
N SER A 295 -13.19 9.07 16.04
CA SER A 295 -12.43 10.33 16.04
C SER A 295 -13.29 11.49 15.54
N LEU A 296 -14.19 11.21 14.60
CA LEU A 296 -15.04 12.17 13.93
C LEU A 296 -16.46 11.62 13.79
N ALA A 297 -17.39 12.50 13.44
CA ALA A 297 -18.75 12.09 13.10
C ALA A 297 -18.76 11.24 11.81
N VAL A 298 -19.35 10.04 11.89
CA VAL A 298 -19.52 9.14 10.74
C VAL A 298 -20.88 9.34 10.07
N LYS A 299 -20.88 9.52 8.74
CA LYS A 299 -22.09 9.73 7.93
C LYS A 299 -22.74 8.41 7.53
N ARG A 300 -21.94 7.45 7.09
CA ARG A 300 -22.39 6.08 6.75
C ARG A 300 -21.89 5.09 7.78
N ARG A 301 -22.74 4.11 8.10
CA ARG A 301 -22.44 3.06 9.07
C ARG A 301 -22.96 1.71 8.60
N LYS A 302 -22.16 0.68 8.82
CA LYS A 302 -22.52 -0.74 8.64
C LYS A 302 -22.13 -1.48 9.91
N THR A 303 -23.11 -2.10 10.55
CA THR A 303 -22.89 -2.94 11.73
C THR A 303 -22.91 -4.40 11.27
N VAL A 304 -21.89 -5.15 11.68
CA VAL A 304 -21.82 -6.59 11.48
C VAL A 304 -21.96 -7.24 12.84
N TRP A 305 -22.95 -8.12 12.98
CA TRP A 305 -23.16 -8.95 14.15
C TRP A 305 -22.73 -10.37 13.82
N ARG A 306 -22.01 -10.99 14.75
CA ARG A 306 -21.54 -12.37 14.63
C ARG A 306 -22.11 -13.18 15.80
N LEU A 307 -22.71 -14.31 15.46
CA LEU A 307 -23.13 -15.33 16.41
C LEU A 307 -22.29 -16.59 16.17
N THR A 308 -21.53 -16.99 17.18
CA THR A 308 -20.70 -18.20 17.17
C THR A 308 -21.21 -19.21 18.19
N ARG A 309 -21.07 -20.50 17.88
CA ARG A 309 -21.36 -21.60 18.81
C ARG A 309 -20.51 -22.80 18.42
N ARG A 310 -19.91 -23.47 19.40
CA ARG A 310 -19.05 -24.63 19.16
C ARG A 310 -19.81 -25.70 18.35
N GLY A 311 -19.18 -26.20 17.28
CA GLY A 311 -19.77 -27.22 16.40
C GLY A 311 -20.89 -26.72 15.47
N ALA A 312 -21.13 -25.40 15.40
CA ALA A 312 -22.12 -24.83 14.48
C ALA A 312 -21.48 -23.81 13.53
N ARG A 313 -22.05 -23.66 12.33
CA ARG A 313 -21.65 -22.63 11.38
C ARG A 313 -21.92 -21.23 11.96
N GLU A 314 -20.94 -20.33 11.83
CA GLU A 314 -21.09 -18.92 12.20
C GLU A 314 -22.29 -18.30 11.47
N ARG A 315 -23.07 -17.48 12.19
CA ARG A 315 -24.14 -16.67 11.61
C ARG A 315 -23.73 -15.20 11.62
N ARG A 316 -23.81 -14.54 10.47
CA ARG A 316 -23.59 -13.10 10.34
C ARG A 316 -24.89 -12.38 10.02
N ILE A 317 -25.09 -11.23 10.65
CA ILE A 317 -26.20 -10.33 10.38
C ILE A 317 -25.61 -8.94 10.13
N GLU A 318 -25.93 -8.34 8.99
CA GLU A 318 -25.36 -7.05 8.59
C GLU A 318 -26.47 -6.04 8.34
N GLY A 319 -26.23 -4.79 8.71
CA GLY A 319 -27.19 -3.72 8.46
C GLY A 319 -26.75 -2.38 9.02
N ARG A 320 -27.58 -1.35 8.85
CA ARG A 320 -27.28 0.00 9.36
C ARG A 320 -27.64 0.17 10.84
N ALA A 321 -28.49 -0.70 11.37
CA ALA A 321 -28.94 -0.63 12.76
C ALA A 321 -27.82 -1.00 13.74
N LEU A 322 -27.58 -0.12 14.71
CA LEU A 322 -26.68 -0.37 15.85
C LEU A 322 -27.30 -1.29 16.90
N THR A 323 -28.54 -1.74 16.70
CA THR A 323 -29.27 -2.60 17.64
C THR A 323 -29.71 -3.88 16.98
N LEU A 324 -29.65 -4.98 17.73
CA LEU A 324 -30.13 -6.29 17.31
C LEU A 324 -31.07 -6.85 18.38
N LYS A 325 -32.32 -7.15 17.99
CA LYS A 325 -33.24 -7.91 18.82
C LYS A 325 -32.88 -9.40 18.72
N LEU A 326 -32.66 -10.05 19.86
CA LEU A 326 -32.15 -11.42 19.91
C LEU A 326 -33.31 -12.43 19.85
N PRO A 327 -33.40 -13.25 18.78
CA PRO A 327 -34.44 -14.27 18.68
C PRO A 327 -34.18 -15.43 19.65
N ALA A 328 -35.20 -16.24 19.92
CA ALA A 328 -35.05 -17.45 20.75
C ALA A 328 -33.97 -18.41 20.24
N SER A 329 -33.77 -18.46 18.91
CA SER A 329 -32.74 -19.26 18.25
C SER A 329 -31.30 -18.81 18.52
N ALA A 330 -31.10 -17.65 19.17
CA ALA A 330 -29.79 -17.14 19.59
C ALA A 330 -29.36 -17.64 20.98
N ARG A 331 -30.23 -18.30 21.75
CA ARG A 331 -29.89 -18.82 23.08
C ARG A 331 -28.68 -19.75 23.04
N GLY A 332 -27.71 -19.54 23.93
CA GLY A 332 -26.47 -20.33 24.02
C GLY A 332 -25.50 -20.09 22.87
N TRP A 333 -25.76 -19.11 21.99
CA TRP A 333 -24.76 -18.59 21.07
C TRP A 333 -23.97 -17.47 21.75
N ARG A 334 -22.75 -17.24 21.29
CA ARG A 334 -21.92 -16.10 21.65
C ARG A 334 -22.10 -15.00 20.62
N LEU A 335 -22.47 -13.81 21.09
CA LEU A 335 -22.67 -12.62 20.29
C LEU A 335 -21.43 -11.73 20.34
N SER A 336 -20.97 -11.26 19.18
CA SER A 336 -20.02 -10.15 19.04
C SER A 336 -20.47 -9.23 17.90
N CYS A 337 -19.90 -8.03 17.84
CA CYS A 337 -20.24 -7.06 16.81
C CYS A 337 -19.03 -6.21 16.43
N ALA A 338 -19.05 -5.65 15.22
CA ALA A 338 -18.13 -4.62 14.76
C ALA A 338 -18.93 -3.56 13.97
N VAL A 339 -18.43 -2.34 13.92
CA VAL A 339 -19.05 -1.24 13.15
C VAL A 339 -18.02 -0.68 12.18
N SER A 340 -18.37 -0.69 10.90
CA SER A 340 -17.72 0.11 9.88
C SER A 340 -18.41 1.47 9.81
N GLY A 341 -17.63 2.55 9.76
CA GLY A 341 -18.11 3.92 9.74
C GLY A 341 -17.25 4.77 8.82
N GLY A 342 -17.88 5.67 8.06
CA GLY A 342 -17.19 6.44 7.04
C GLY A 342 -17.91 7.73 6.63
N LEU A 343 -17.22 8.54 5.82
CA LEU A 343 -17.79 9.69 5.14
C LEU A 343 -18.56 9.28 3.88
N SER A 344 -18.09 8.23 3.19
CA SER A 344 -18.73 7.56 2.06
C SER A 344 -18.57 6.03 2.19
N GLU A 345 -18.89 5.27 1.15
CA GLU A 345 -18.65 3.81 1.10
C GLU A 345 -17.16 3.48 0.95
N LEU A 346 -16.41 4.34 0.26
CA LEU A 346 -14.97 4.23 0.08
C LEU A 346 -14.20 4.73 1.30
N TYR A 347 -14.59 5.88 1.85
CA TYR A 347 -13.83 6.59 2.90
C TYR A 347 -14.29 6.20 4.30
N GLY A 348 -13.84 5.05 4.79
CA GLY A 348 -14.30 4.53 6.08
C GLY A 348 -13.25 3.74 6.85
N SER A 349 -13.63 3.31 8.05
CA SER A 349 -12.83 2.50 8.95
C SER A 349 -13.73 1.50 9.68
N THR A 350 -13.19 0.39 10.14
CA THR A 350 -13.91 -0.69 10.83
C THR A 350 -13.34 -0.93 12.21
N SER A 351 -14.17 -0.79 13.25
CA SER A 351 -13.79 -1.06 14.63
C SER A 351 -13.31 -2.49 14.84
N GLU A 352 -12.44 -2.72 15.81
CA GLU A 352 -12.23 -4.08 16.31
C GLU A 352 -13.55 -4.69 16.79
N TRP A 353 -13.59 -6.03 16.77
CA TRP A 353 -14.74 -6.78 17.28
C TRP A 353 -14.90 -6.55 18.78
N SER A 354 -16.15 -6.48 19.21
CA SER A 354 -16.46 -6.52 20.63
C SER A 354 -16.11 -7.89 21.23
N ARG A 355 -15.92 -7.92 22.55
CA ARG A 355 -15.82 -9.17 23.29
C ARG A 355 -17.07 -10.02 23.06
N GLU A 356 -16.88 -11.32 22.89
CA GLU A 356 -17.99 -12.27 22.79
C GLU A 356 -18.76 -12.35 24.11
N ILE A 357 -20.09 -12.30 24.04
CA ILE A 357 -20.99 -12.45 25.19
C ILE A 357 -21.98 -13.57 24.90
N GLU A 358 -22.12 -14.53 25.81
CA GLU A 358 -23.12 -15.58 25.69
C GLU A 358 -24.54 -15.01 25.84
N VAL A 359 -25.42 -15.37 24.91
CA VAL A 359 -26.83 -15.00 24.93
C VAL A 359 -27.58 -15.90 25.91
N LYS A 360 -27.99 -15.30 27.03
CA LYS A 360 -28.74 -15.96 28.11
C LYS A 360 -30.22 -16.12 27.77
N ARG A 361 -30.93 -16.85 28.64
CA ARG A 361 -32.39 -17.03 28.55
C ARG A 361 -33.13 -15.70 28.71
#